data_AF-A0A060Y7M9-F1
#
_entry.id   AF-A0A060Y7M9-F1
#
_cell.length_a   1.000
_cell.length_b   1.000
_cell.length_c   1.000
_cell.angle_alpha   90.00
_cell.angle_beta   90.00
_cell.angle_gamma   90.00
#
_symmetry.space_group_name_H-M   'P 1'
#
loop_
_entity.id
_entity.type
_entity.pdbx_description
1 polymer ?
#
loop_
_entity_poly.entity_id
_entity_poly.type
_entity_poly.pdbx_seq_one_letter_code
_entity_poly.pdbx_strand_id
1 'polypeptide(L)'
;MAKNPSEGPNEPDLNQLPDEELLQWGKEQLVNRLRRVDSEKLYLMIEHGNMMKDVNRRLQVHLHEIRNLKEINQKLQDDNNELRELCCFLDDDRQKGKKLSREWQRFGRYSANAMWKEVGTYQLKLKELEANQETVVRENTDLKEIIFMLDEERNGAGSRSSIDSQSSLTNLNGGTGIVRDFGDGSSTSSTGSTGSPDHHHSHNHIHKLPAEREGKLGSTFQRRSMDDLSAPHHHRSIPNGLNGMFIHL
;
A
#
# COMPACT_ATOMS: atom_id res chain seq x y z
N MET A 1 -46.31 8.00 43.43
CA MET A 1 -47.41 7.76 44.39
C MET A 1 -48.30 8.99 44.34
N ALA A 2 -49.50 8.89 43.78
CA ALA A 2 -50.48 9.98 43.84
C ALA A 2 -51.20 9.93 45.20
N LYS A 3 -51.58 11.09 45.75
CA LYS A 3 -52.57 11.14 46.82
C LYS A 3 -53.94 11.29 46.18
N ASN A 4 -54.83 10.34 46.39
CA ASN A 4 -56.23 10.49 46.00
C ASN A 4 -56.83 11.68 46.79
N PRO A 5 -57.55 12.61 46.14
CA PRO A 5 -58.35 13.57 46.87
C PRO A 5 -59.46 12.83 47.62
N SER A 6 -59.69 13.24 48.87
CA SER A 6 -60.66 12.63 49.81
C SER A 6 -61.95 12.17 49.15
N GLU A 7 -62.33 10.91 49.36
CA GLU A 7 -63.71 10.49 49.18
C GLU A 7 -64.60 11.33 50.12
N GLY A 8 -65.43 12.18 49.53
CA GLY A 8 -66.62 12.68 50.22
C GLY A 8 -67.65 11.55 50.36
N PRO A 9 -68.78 11.77 51.05
CA PRO A 9 -69.88 10.82 51.02
C PRO A 9 -70.31 10.56 49.57
N ASN A 10 -70.81 9.35 49.30
CA ASN A 10 -71.36 8.96 47.99
C ASN A 10 -72.70 9.68 47.74
N GLU A 11 -72.62 10.99 47.55
CA GLU A 11 -73.71 11.87 47.13
C GLU A 11 -74.00 11.57 45.64
N PRO A 12 -75.18 11.03 45.30
CA PRO A 12 -75.47 10.51 43.96
C PRO A 12 -75.24 11.55 42.87
N ASP A 13 -74.76 11.09 41.72
CA ASP A 13 -74.51 11.90 40.52
C ASP A 13 -75.80 12.64 40.11
N LEU A 14 -75.67 13.94 39.81
CA LEU A 14 -76.79 14.80 39.43
C LEU A 14 -77.51 14.32 38.16
N ASN A 15 -76.82 13.57 37.30
CA ASN A 15 -77.39 12.96 36.09
C ASN A 15 -78.16 11.65 36.37
N GLN A 16 -78.17 11.17 37.61
CA GLN A 16 -78.75 9.89 38.03
C GLN A 16 -79.88 10.06 39.07
N LEU A 17 -80.16 11.30 39.50
CA LEU A 17 -81.31 11.63 40.37
C LEU A 17 -82.56 11.90 39.52
N PRO A 18 -83.75 11.42 39.92
CA PRO A 18 -85.01 11.84 39.29
C PRO A 18 -85.37 13.29 39.67
N ASP A 19 -86.00 14.01 38.73
CA ASP A 19 -86.39 15.42 38.92
C ASP A 19 -87.27 15.66 40.17
N GLU A 20 -88.10 14.69 40.54
CA GLU A 20 -88.93 14.68 41.75
C GLU A 20 -88.11 14.85 43.05
N GLU A 21 -86.93 14.22 43.14
CA GLU A 21 -86.06 14.31 44.32
C GLU A 21 -85.27 15.63 44.31
N LEU A 22 -84.84 16.08 43.13
CA LEU A 22 -84.22 17.40 42.90
C LEU A 22 -85.15 18.55 43.31
N LEU A 23 -86.45 18.43 43.07
CA LEU A 23 -87.47 19.42 43.42
C LEU A 23 -87.71 19.55 44.94
N GLN A 24 -87.34 18.54 45.74
CA GLN A 24 -87.46 18.60 47.20
C GLN A 24 -86.30 19.35 47.88
N TRP A 25 -85.23 19.70 47.14
CA TRP A 25 -84.04 20.34 47.72
C TRP A 25 -84.19 21.85 47.92
N GLY A 26 -83.55 22.36 48.97
CA GLY A 26 -83.46 23.80 49.19
C GLY A 26 -82.60 24.48 48.12
N LYS A 27 -83.02 25.68 47.68
CA LYS A 27 -82.29 26.46 46.65
C LYS A 27 -80.80 26.65 46.98
N GLU A 28 -80.46 26.83 48.26
CA GLU A 28 -79.07 26.95 48.70
C GLU A 28 -78.28 25.64 48.62
N GLN A 29 -78.91 24.49 48.86
CA GLN A 29 -78.30 23.17 48.72
C GLN A 29 -77.96 22.91 47.24
N LEU A 30 -78.90 23.19 46.34
CA LEU A 30 -78.70 23.10 44.88
C LEU A 30 -77.55 24.01 44.40
N VAL A 31 -77.53 25.28 44.85
CA VAL A 31 -76.44 26.23 44.51
C VAL A 31 -75.09 25.77 45.05
N ASN A 32 -75.03 25.24 46.28
CA ASN A 32 -73.77 24.75 46.86
C ASN A 32 -73.29 23.45 46.21
N ARG A 33 -74.20 22.55 45.82
CA ARG A 33 -73.87 21.33 45.05
C ARG A 33 -73.36 21.68 43.65
N LEU A 34 -74.03 22.58 42.94
CA LEU A 34 -73.61 23.09 41.62
C LEU A 34 -72.20 23.69 41.67
N ARG A 35 -71.94 24.61 42.61
CA ARG A 35 -70.60 25.21 42.80
C ARG A 35 -69.51 24.17 43.05
N ARG A 36 -69.83 23.09 43.77
CA ARG A 36 -68.88 21.99 44.02
C ARG A 36 -68.56 21.24 42.72
N VAL A 37 -69.58 20.83 41.97
CA VAL A 37 -69.42 20.12 40.69
C VAL A 37 -68.71 20.98 39.64
N ASP A 38 -68.99 22.28 39.55
CA ASP A 38 -68.25 23.19 38.65
C ASP A 38 -66.77 23.32 39.06
N SER A 39 -66.46 23.29 40.36
CA SER A 39 -65.08 23.32 40.87
C SER A 39 -64.34 22.00 40.59
N GLU A 40 -65.00 20.86 40.78
CA GLU A 40 -64.48 19.52 40.47
C GLU A 40 -64.24 19.36 38.97
N LYS A 41 -65.18 19.81 38.13
CA LYS A 41 -65.05 19.87 36.67
C LYS A 41 -63.87 20.75 36.23
N LEU A 42 -63.71 21.94 36.82
CA LEU A 42 -62.57 22.82 36.54
C LEU A 42 -61.24 22.15 36.93
N TYR A 43 -61.18 21.50 38.10
CA TYR A 43 -60.01 20.74 38.54
C TYR A 43 -59.67 19.59 37.57
N LEU A 44 -60.67 18.80 37.16
CA LEU A 44 -60.49 17.71 36.19
C LEU A 44 -60.04 18.21 34.81
N MET A 45 -60.53 19.37 34.35
CA MET A 45 -60.05 20.01 33.12
C MET A 45 -58.58 20.44 33.22
N ILE A 46 -58.15 20.96 34.39
CA ILE A 46 -56.76 21.33 34.64
C ILE A 46 -55.86 20.08 34.64
N GLU A 47 -56.26 19.02 35.35
CA GLU A 47 -55.48 17.78 35.42
C GLU A 47 -55.42 17.03 34.09
N HIS A 48 -56.51 16.97 33.33
CA HIS A 48 -56.49 16.46 31.96
C HIS A 48 -55.54 17.29 31.07
N GLY A 49 -55.56 18.63 31.21
CA GLY A 49 -54.62 19.52 30.54
C GLY A 49 -53.15 19.30 30.95
N ASN A 50 -52.89 18.93 32.21
CA ASN A 50 -51.55 18.61 32.71
C ASN A 50 -51.07 17.25 32.18
N MET A 51 -51.92 16.23 32.21
CA MET A 51 -51.66 14.91 31.64
C MET A 51 -51.36 15.00 30.14
N MET A 52 -52.14 15.78 29.37
CA MET A 52 -51.92 15.96 27.93
C MET A 52 -50.58 16.67 27.62
N LYS A 53 -50.15 17.64 28.47
CA LYS A 53 -48.83 18.26 28.34
C LYS A 53 -47.70 17.24 28.56
N ASP A 54 -47.83 16.34 29.53
CA ASP A 54 -46.79 15.33 29.79
C ASP A 54 -46.75 14.24 28.72
N VAL A 55 -47.90 13.79 28.19
CA VAL A 55 -47.96 12.90 27.02
C VAL A 55 -47.26 13.53 25.82
N ASN A 56 -47.57 14.80 25.51
CA ASN A 56 -46.91 15.53 24.43
C ASN A 56 -45.39 15.71 24.68
N ARG A 57 -44.96 15.95 25.92
CA ARG A 57 -43.54 16.05 26.29
C ARG A 57 -42.80 14.74 26.05
N ARG A 58 -43.35 13.61 26.51
CA ARG A 58 -42.77 12.27 26.29
C ARG A 58 -42.70 11.93 24.80
N LEU A 59 -43.76 12.24 24.04
CA LEU A 59 -43.79 12.05 22.59
C LEU A 59 -42.68 12.83 21.89
N GLN A 60 -42.43 14.09 22.25
CA GLN A 60 -41.34 14.87 21.66
C GLN A 60 -39.94 14.31 21.99
N VAL A 61 -39.73 13.77 23.19
CA VAL A 61 -38.47 13.07 23.53
C VAL A 61 -38.29 11.82 22.67
N HIS A 62 -39.31 10.98 22.51
CA HIS A 62 -39.23 9.80 21.64
C HIS A 62 -39.04 10.18 20.16
N LEU A 63 -39.68 11.26 19.68
CA LEU A 63 -39.48 11.77 18.32
C LEU A 63 -38.07 12.33 18.09
N HIS A 64 -37.41 12.88 19.12
CA HIS A 64 -36.00 13.26 19.03
C HIS A 64 -35.10 12.03 18.96
N GLU A 65 -35.31 11.04 19.83
CA GLU A 65 -34.52 9.82 19.85
C GLU A 65 -34.64 9.02 18.53
N ILE A 66 -35.83 8.98 17.92
CA ILE A 66 -36.04 8.37 16.60
C ILE A 66 -35.26 9.09 15.47
N ARG A 67 -34.92 10.38 15.62
CA ARG A 67 -34.02 11.08 14.68
C ARG A 67 -32.56 10.72 14.97
N ASN A 68 -32.14 10.82 16.23
CA ASN A 68 -30.77 10.49 16.68
C ASN A 68 -30.37 9.07 16.26
N LEU A 69 -31.25 8.08 16.47
CA LEU A 69 -31.03 6.69 16.09
C LEU A 69 -30.95 6.50 14.57
N LYS A 70 -31.66 7.30 13.76
CA LYS A 70 -31.54 7.28 12.30
C LYS A 70 -30.20 7.86 11.83
N GLU A 71 -29.74 8.94 12.44
CA GLU A 71 -28.44 9.56 12.14
C GLU A 71 -27.28 8.60 12.47
N ILE A 72 -27.33 7.95 13.64
CA ILE A 72 -26.38 6.89 14.03
C ILE A 72 -26.46 5.69 13.07
N ASN A 73 -27.66 5.26 12.69
CA ASN A 73 -27.82 4.12 11.77
C ASN A 73 -27.32 4.44 10.36
N GLN A 74 -27.55 5.66 9.84
CA GLN A 74 -27.01 6.11 8.56
C GLN A 74 -25.48 6.07 8.60
N LYS A 75 -24.85 6.67 9.61
CA LYS A 75 -23.39 6.62 9.75
C LYS A 75 -22.87 5.18 9.78
N LEU A 76 -23.53 4.27 10.51
CA LEU A 76 -23.13 2.86 10.53
C LEU A 76 -23.31 2.14 9.18
N GLN A 77 -24.21 2.60 8.31
CA GLN A 77 -24.31 2.12 6.93
C GLN A 77 -23.19 2.70 6.06
N ASP A 78 -22.85 3.98 6.22
CA ASP A 78 -21.75 4.65 5.53
C ASP A 78 -20.40 3.99 5.89
N ASP A 79 -20.11 3.85 7.19
CA ASP A 79 -18.96 3.12 7.74
C ASP A 79 -18.92 1.67 7.20
N ASN A 80 -20.08 1.00 7.04
CA ASN A 80 -20.15 -0.36 6.49
C ASN A 80 -19.91 -0.42 4.97
N ASN A 81 -20.20 0.65 4.24
CA ASN A 81 -19.89 0.75 2.82
C ASN A 81 -18.39 1.01 2.61
N GLU A 82 -17.79 1.94 3.34
CA GLU A 82 -16.33 2.20 3.30
C GLU A 82 -15.52 0.92 3.60
N LEU A 83 -15.96 0.11 4.58
CA LEU A 83 -15.34 -1.18 4.88
C LEU A 83 -15.45 -2.21 3.73
N ARG A 84 -16.49 -2.14 2.88
CA ARG A 84 -16.62 -3.01 1.70
C ARG A 84 -15.68 -2.56 0.59
N GLU A 85 -15.60 -1.26 0.34
CA GLU A 85 -14.68 -0.67 -0.63
C GLU A 85 -13.21 -0.93 -0.25
N LEU A 86 -12.86 -0.81 1.04
CA LEU A 86 -11.55 -1.16 1.57
C LEU A 86 -11.23 -2.65 1.38
N CYS A 87 -12.19 -3.56 1.62
CA CYS A 87 -12.01 -4.99 1.34
C CYS A 87 -11.70 -5.25 -0.14
N CYS A 88 -12.43 -4.62 -1.07
CA CYS A 88 -12.15 -4.73 -2.51
C CYS A 88 -10.74 -4.22 -2.86
N PHE A 89 -10.35 -3.06 -2.35
CA PHE A 89 -9.01 -2.48 -2.56
C PHE A 89 -7.89 -3.41 -2.06
N LEU A 90 -8.03 -3.94 -0.84
CA LEU A 90 -7.05 -4.86 -0.25
C LEU A 90 -6.98 -6.18 -1.03
N ASP A 91 -8.07 -6.64 -1.62
CA ASP A 91 -8.07 -7.86 -2.42
C ASP A 91 -7.38 -7.67 -3.78
N ASP A 92 -7.52 -6.49 -4.39
CA ASP A 92 -6.77 -6.10 -5.59
C ASP A 92 -5.27 -5.96 -5.31
N ASP A 93 -4.87 -5.34 -4.20
CA ASP A 93 -3.45 -5.26 -3.80
C ASP A 93 -2.88 -6.66 -3.46
N ARG A 94 -3.67 -7.53 -2.82
CA ARG A 94 -3.33 -8.94 -2.61
C ARG A 94 -3.13 -9.69 -3.94
N GLN A 95 -3.88 -9.34 -4.99
CA GLN A 95 -3.68 -9.88 -6.34
C GLN A 95 -2.43 -9.28 -7.02
N LYS A 96 -2.18 -7.97 -6.89
CA LYS A 96 -0.96 -7.31 -7.42
C LYS A 96 0.30 -7.92 -6.80
N GLY A 97 0.34 -8.12 -5.48
CA GLY A 97 1.44 -8.78 -4.77
C GLY A 97 1.69 -10.21 -5.26
N LYS A 98 0.62 -11.00 -5.50
CA LYS A 98 0.73 -12.35 -6.10
C LYS A 98 1.27 -12.34 -7.53
N LYS A 99 0.93 -11.33 -8.34
CA LYS A 99 1.49 -11.15 -9.69
C LYS A 99 2.97 -10.78 -9.62
N LEU A 100 3.32 -9.76 -8.83
CA LEU A 100 4.69 -9.30 -8.62
C LEU A 100 5.61 -10.42 -8.12
N SER A 101 5.17 -11.22 -7.15
CA SER A 101 5.93 -12.37 -6.64
C SER A 101 6.25 -13.40 -7.74
N ARG A 102 5.32 -13.66 -8.67
CA ARG A 102 5.53 -14.57 -9.80
C ARG A 102 6.51 -14.00 -10.82
N GLU A 103 6.46 -12.69 -11.10
CA GLU A 103 7.45 -12.04 -11.97
C GLU A 103 8.83 -12.00 -11.31
N TRP A 104 8.92 -11.72 -10.01
CA TRP A 104 10.19 -11.74 -9.28
C TRP A 104 10.85 -13.13 -9.30
N GLN A 105 10.06 -14.20 -9.15
CA GLN A 105 10.54 -15.57 -9.33
C GLN A 105 10.94 -15.90 -10.78
N ARG A 106 10.28 -15.34 -11.79
CA ARG A 106 10.69 -15.47 -13.21
C ARG A 106 12.02 -14.77 -13.45
N PHE A 107 12.13 -13.51 -13.02
CA PHE A 107 13.34 -12.70 -13.10
C PHE A 107 14.52 -13.38 -12.39
N GLY A 108 14.36 -13.81 -11.14
CA GLY A 108 15.42 -14.49 -10.39
C GLY A 108 15.93 -15.76 -11.09
N ARG A 109 15.04 -16.58 -11.66
CA ARG A 109 15.43 -17.75 -12.46
C ARG A 109 16.14 -17.35 -13.76
N TYR A 110 15.65 -16.35 -14.48
CA TYR A 110 16.28 -15.86 -15.71
C TYR A 110 17.69 -15.33 -15.46
N SER A 111 17.84 -14.41 -14.50
CA SER A 111 19.11 -13.76 -14.18
C SER A 111 20.15 -14.75 -13.66
N ALA A 112 19.76 -15.71 -12.81
CA ALA A 112 20.65 -16.80 -12.40
C ALA A 112 21.10 -17.64 -13.61
N ASN A 113 20.20 -18.00 -14.52
CA ASN A 113 20.51 -18.84 -15.68
C ASN A 113 21.33 -18.09 -16.76
N ALA A 114 21.27 -16.76 -16.80
CA ALA A 114 22.18 -15.93 -17.59
C ALA A 114 23.60 -15.94 -16.99
N MET A 115 23.73 -15.66 -15.69
CA MET A 115 25.01 -15.68 -14.97
C MET A 115 25.70 -17.04 -15.04
N TRP A 116 24.97 -18.16 -14.91
CA TRP A 116 25.54 -19.50 -15.08
C TRP A 116 26.14 -19.74 -16.49
N LYS A 117 25.53 -19.18 -17.54
CA LYS A 117 26.05 -19.27 -18.92
C LYS A 117 27.27 -18.40 -19.15
N GLU A 118 27.28 -17.19 -18.60
CA GLU A 118 28.42 -16.28 -18.68
C GLU A 118 29.62 -16.84 -17.92
N VAL A 119 29.44 -17.31 -16.68
CA VAL A 119 30.47 -17.99 -15.90
C VAL A 119 30.99 -19.23 -16.63
N GLY A 120 30.11 -20.04 -17.22
CA GLY A 120 30.52 -21.19 -18.05
C GLY A 120 31.37 -20.78 -19.27
N THR A 121 31.00 -19.70 -19.94
CA THR A 121 31.77 -19.13 -21.06
C THR A 121 33.15 -18.66 -20.61
N TYR A 122 33.25 -17.93 -19.50
CA TYR A 122 34.52 -17.47 -18.94
C TYR A 122 35.41 -18.65 -18.48
N GLN A 123 34.84 -19.70 -17.88
CA GLN A 123 35.58 -20.91 -17.51
C GLN A 123 36.13 -21.68 -18.71
N LEU A 124 35.40 -21.71 -19.84
CA LEU A 124 35.91 -22.30 -21.08
C LEU A 124 37.05 -21.45 -21.67
N LYS A 125 36.90 -20.11 -21.68
CA LYS A 125 37.95 -19.23 -22.21
C LYS A 125 39.21 -19.22 -21.34
N LEU A 126 39.09 -19.36 -20.02
CA LEU A 126 40.22 -19.50 -19.12
C LEU A 126 41.06 -20.74 -19.47
N LYS A 127 40.43 -21.90 -19.63
CA LYS A 127 41.10 -23.15 -20.02
C LYS A 127 41.81 -23.09 -21.37
N GLU A 128 41.20 -22.38 -22.33
CA GLU A 128 41.83 -22.12 -23.63
C GLU A 128 43.11 -21.29 -23.48
N LEU A 129 43.08 -20.23 -22.66
CA LEU A 129 44.24 -19.40 -22.37
C LEU A 129 45.32 -20.13 -21.57
N GLU A 130 44.94 -21.01 -20.63
CA GLU A 130 45.85 -21.88 -19.88
C GLU A 130 46.60 -22.84 -20.83
N ALA A 131 45.90 -23.56 -21.71
CA ALA A 131 46.52 -24.47 -22.68
C ALA A 131 47.39 -23.76 -23.73
N ASN A 132 47.00 -22.55 -24.15
CA ASN A 132 47.82 -21.70 -25.01
C ASN A 132 49.10 -21.25 -24.29
N GLN A 133 49.00 -20.86 -23.01
CA GLN A 133 50.15 -20.45 -22.19
C GLN A 133 51.13 -21.62 -21.97
N GLU A 134 50.65 -22.84 -21.69
CA GLU A 134 51.50 -24.03 -21.62
C GLU A 134 52.26 -24.30 -22.92
N THR A 135 51.60 -24.07 -24.07
CA THR A 135 52.21 -24.28 -25.38
C THR A 135 53.27 -23.24 -25.71
N VAL A 136 52.99 -21.95 -25.44
CA VAL A 136 54.00 -20.88 -25.56
C VAL A 136 55.18 -21.10 -24.61
N VAL A 137 54.95 -21.62 -23.40
CA VAL A 137 56.03 -21.98 -22.46
C VAL A 137 56.91 -23.11 -23.00
N ARG A 138 56.31 -24.15 -23.61
CA ARG A 138 57.02 -25.27 -24.25
C ARG A 138 57.85 -24.80 -25.44
N GLU A 139 57.26 -24.06 -26.37
CA GLU A 139 57.98 -23.46 -27.49
C GLU A 139 59.15 -22.58 -27.01
N ASN A 140 58.98 -21.87 -25.89
CA ASN A 140 60.05 -21.10 -25.24
C ASN A 140 61.10 -21.94 -24.50
N THR A 141 60.86 -23.19 -24.14
CA THR A 141 61.92 -24.11 -23.65
C THR A 141 62.69 -24.69 -24.82
N ASP A 142 61.98 -25.16 -25.84
CA ASP A 142 62.55 -25.81 -27.02
C ASP A 142 63.47 -24.83 -27.78
N LEU A 143 63.06 -23.56 -27.92
CA LEU A 143 63.90 -22.50 -28.49
C LEU A 143 65.15 -22.19 -27.66
N LYS A 144 65.10 -22.32 -26.32
CA LYS A 144 66.28 -22.11 -25.46
C LYS A 144 67.28 -23.25 -25.56
N GLU A 145 66.79 -24.48 -25.71
CA GLU A 145 67.62 -25.66 -25.95
C GLU A 145 68.34 -25.55 -27.31
N ILE A 146 67.63 -25.12 -28.36
CA ILE A 146 68.23 -24.84 -29.68
C ILE A 146 69.31 -23.76 -29.59
N ILE A 147 69.06 -22.65 -28.89
CA ILE A 147 70.06 -21.59 -28.69
C ILE A 147 71.28 -22.12 -27.93
N PHE A 148 71.07 -22.92 -26.88
CA PHE A 148 72.15 -23.51 -26.09
C PHE A 148 73.05 -24.42 -26.95
N MET A 149 72.48 -25.32 -27.75
CA MET A 149 73.24 -26.18 -28.66
C MET A 149 74.05 -25.36 -29.70
N LEU A 150 73.48 -24.29 -30.25
CA LEU A 150 74.18 -23.42 -31.21
C LEU A 150 75.35 -22.64 -30.56
N ASP A 151 75.22 -22.23 -29.31
CA ASP A 151 76.33 -21.62 -28.55
C ASP A 151 77.40 -22.65 -28.14
N GLU A 152 77.03 -23.91 -27.87
CA GLU A 152 77.98 -25.00 -27.66
C GLU A 152 78.75 -25.34 -28.94
N GLU A 153 78.11 -25.46 -30.11
CA GLU A 153 78.79 -25.68 -31.39
C GLU A 153 79.77 -24.53 -31.71
N ARG A 154 79.33 -23.28 -31.53
CA ARG A 154 80.11 -22.06 -31.71
C ARG A 154 81.35 -21.98 -30.81
N ASN A 155 81.28 -22.55 -29.60
CA ASN A 155 82.40 -22.58 -28.66
C ASN A 155 83.22 -23.89 -28.73
N GLY A 156 82.67 -24.96 -29.31
CA GLY A 156 83.19 -26.33 -29.26
C GLY A 156 84.02 -26.79 -30.46
N ALA A 157 84.07 -26.02 -31.56
CA ALA A 157 84.74 -26.42 -32.80
C ALA A 157 85.80 -25.41 -33.29
N GLY A 158 86.73 -25.03 -32.41
CA GLY A 158 87.98 -24.36 -32.80
C GLY A 158 88.17 -22.97 -32.18
N SER A 159 89.03 -22.90 -31.17
CA SER A 159 89.53 -21.66 -30.59
C SER A 159 90.30 -20.82 -31.62
N ARG A 160 89.60 -19.94 -32.34
CA ARG A 160 90.18 -18.85 -33.13
C ARG A 160 89.72 -17.51 -32.57
N SER A 161 90.46 -17.03 -31.60
CA SER A 161 90.36 -15.67 -31.08
C SER A 161 90.66 -14.64 -32.17
N SER A 162 89.61 -14.00 -32.69
CA SER A 162 89.63 -12.62 -33.18
C SER A 162 88.69 -11.80 -32.29
N ILE A 163 89.08 -10.68 -31.68
CA ILE A 163 90.22 -9.80 -31.95
C ILE A 163 90.26 -9.26 -33.39
N ASP A 164 89.11 -8.85 -33.91
CA ASP A 164 88.80 -7.41 -33.95
C ASP A 164 87.30 -7.16 -34.12
N SER A 165 86.75 -6.33 -33.23
CA SER A 165 85.56 -5.47 -33.42
C SER A 165 85.63 -4.34 -32.37
N GLN A 166 86.81 -3.77 -32.16
CA GLN A 166 87.06 -2.60 -31.29
C GLN A 166 86.94 -1.29 -32.10
N SER A 167 85.93 -1.22 -32.98
CA SER A 167 85.57 -0.05 -33.77
C SER A 167 84.07 -0.14 -34.16
N SER A 168 83.23 0.89 -34.04
CA SER A 168 83.40 2.18 -33.34
C SER A 168 82.04 2.70 -32.86
N LEU A 169 81.76 2.71 -31.55
CA LEU A 169 80.61 3.40 -30.95
C LEU A 169 80.93 4.07 -29.60
N THR A 170 82.18 4.50 -29.41
CA THR A 170 82.52 5.59 -28.47
C THR A 170 82.28 6.92 -29.17
N ASN A 171 81.57 7.84 -28.49
CA ASN A 171 80.71 8.89 -29.06
C ASN A 171 79.41 8.28 -29.63
N LEU A 172 78.21 8.69 -29.19
CA LEU A 172 77.82 9.99 -28.64
C LEU A 172 77.34 9.94 -27.19
N ASN A 173 78.14 10.45 -26.24
CA ASN A 173 77.60 11.02 -25.00
C ASN A 173 77.34 12.53 -25.24
N GLY A 174 76.24 12.83 -25.93
CA GLY A 174 75.81 14.19 -26.26
C GLY A 174 74.30 14.31 -26.13
N GLY A 175 73.84 15.10 -25.15
CA GLY A 175 72.43 15.10 -24.73
C GLY A 175 71.52 16.03 -25.53
N THR A 176 70.64 15.44 -26.33
CA THR A 176 69.33 15.98 -26.77
C THR A 176 68.38 14.78 -26.87
N GLY A 177 67.15 14.77 -26.37
CA GLY A 177 66.24 15.90 -26.17
C GLY A 177 65.39 16.10 -27.42
N ILE A 178 64.06 16.25 -27.23
CA ILE A 178 63.01 16.42 -28.27
C ILE A 178 62.40 15.13 -28.86
N VAL A 179 61.20 14.82 -28.32
CA VAL A 179 59.96 14.41 -29.01
C VAL A 179 60.00 13.24 -30.01
N ARG A 180 59.33 12.14 -29.63
CA ARG A 180 58.30 11.51 -30.47
C ARG A 180 57.04 11.27 -29.64
N ASP A 181 56.20 12.30 -29.63
CA ASP A 181 54.80 12.25 -29.20
C ASP A 181 53.98 11.38 -30.18
N PHE A 182 53.11 10.52 -29.64
CA PHE A 182 52.21 9.67 -30.43
C PHE A 182 50.99 9.18 -29.62
N GLY A 183 49.91 9.98 -29.62
CA GLY A 183 48.54 9.44 -29.72
C GLY A 183 47.66 9.48 -28.47
N ASP A 184 47.13 10.64 -28.11
CA ASP A 184 45.95 10.79 -27.24
C ASP A 184 44.64 10.54 -28.03
N GLY A 185 44.29 9.26 -28.20
CA GLY A 185 43.12 8.83 -29.00
C GLY A 185 41.74 9.22 -28.45
N SER A 186 41.40 10.50 -28.46
CA SER A 186 40.09 11.04 -28.07
C SER A 186 39.30 11.55 -29.27
N SER A 187 38.05 11.07 -29.43
CA SER A 187 37.10 11.55 -30.45
C SER A 187 35.75 11.88 -29.81
N THR A 188 35.40 13.17 -29.77
CA THR A 188 34.11 13.65 -29.24
C THR A 188 33.42 14.60 -30.23
N SER A 189 32.38 14.12 -30.92
CA SER A 189 31.38 14.95 -31.61
C SER A 189 30.25 14.10 -32.20
N SER A 190 29.02 14.58 -32.41
CA SER A 190 28.23 15.62 -31.71
C SER A 190 26.79 15.60 -32.25
N THR A 191 25.82 16.12 -31.47
CA THR A 191 24.51 16.68 -31.92
C THR A 191 23.58 15.83 -32.82
N GLY A 192 22.36 15.57 -32.34
CA GLY A 192 21.30 14.94 -33.15
C GLY A 192 19.92 14.90 -32.46
N SER A 193 19.39 16.05 -32.06
CA SER A 193 18.10 16.13 -31.33
C SER A 193 17.07 16.99 -32.09
N THR A 194 16.09 16.34 -32.71
CA THR A 194 14.89 16.97 -33.30
C THR A 194 13.73 16.00 -33.42
N GLY A 195 12.53 16.42 -32.99
CA GLY A 195 11.26 16.00 -33.61
C GLY A 195 10.55 14.75 -33.09
N SER A 196 9.55 14.96 -32.22
CA SER A 196 8.31 14.19 -32.31
C SER A 196 7.48 14.67 -33.50
N PRO A 197 6.70 13.79 -34.12
CA PRO A 197 5.33 14.16 -34.49
C PRO A 197 4.32 13.14 -33.97
N ASP A 198 3.08 13.60 -33.78
CA ASP A 198 1.97 12.78 -33.28
C ASP A 198 0.94 12.53 -34.39
N HIS A 199 0.20 11.43 -34.26
CA HIS A 199 -1.03 11.04 -34.99
C HIS A 199 -1.00 10.97 -36.54
N HIS A 200 -1.50 9.85 -37.09
CA HIS A 200 -2.88 9.79 -37.63
C HIS A 200 -3.31 8.36 -38.01
N HIS A 201 -4.58 8.05 -37.68
CA HIS A 201 -5.48 7.03 -38.23
C HIS A 201 -5.01 5.61 -38.62
N SER A 202 -5.56 4.61 -37.91
CA SER A 202 -6.23 3.49 -38.58
C SER A 202 -7.54 3.12 -37.86
N HIS A 203 -8.58 2.79 -38.62
CA HIS A 203 -9.91 2.45 -38.12
C HIS A 203 -10.00 0.97 -37.72
N ASN A 204 -10.78 0.65 -36.69
CA ASN A 204 -11.75 -0.45 -36.74
C ASN A 204 -12.89 -0.24 -35.73
N HIS A 205 -14.04 -0.89 -35.95
CA HIS A 205 -15.35 -0.52 -35.39
C HIS A 205 -16.09 -1.69 -34.69
N ILE A 206 -17.28 -1.37 -34.13
CA ILE A 206 -18.29 -2.26 -33.49
C ILE A 206 -17.97 -2.60 -32.01
N HIS A 207 -18.86 -2.47 -31.02
CA HIS A 207 -20.22 -1.87 -30.92
C HIS A 207 -20.12 -0.38 -30.41
N LYS A 208 -21.09 0.40 -29.89
CA LYS A 208 -22.47 0.27 -29.33
C LYS A 208 -22.56 -0.42 -27.93
N LEU A 209 -23.40 -0.08 -26.94
CA LEU A 209 -24.41 0.99 -26.63
C LEU A 209 -24.28 1.33 -25.10
N PRO A 210 -25.09 2.23 -24.51
CA PRO A 210 -25.16 3.69 -24.71
C PRO A 210 -24.80 4.46 -23.41
N ALA A 211 -24.79 5.80 -23.45
CA ALA A 211 -24.62 6.65 -22.26
C ALA A 211 -25.97 7.09 -21.66
N GLU A 212 -25.98 7.42 -20.37
CA GLU A 212 -26.49 8.72 -19.85
C GLU A 212 -26.19 8.87 -18.35
N ARG A 213 -25.43 9.92 -17.98
CA ARG A 213 -25.85 11.09 -17.16
C ARG A 213 -24.65 11.81 -16.53
N GLU A 214 -24.69 13.14 -16.56
CA GLU A 214 -23.65 13.98 -15.95
C GLU A 214 -23.86 14.12 -14.44
N GLY A 215 -22.75 14.10 -13.68
CA GLY A 215 -22.72 14.32 -12.23
C GLY A 215 -21.48 15.12 -11.84
N LYS A 216 -21.56 16.45 -11.90
CA LYS A 216 -20.39 17.34 -11.85
C LYS A 216 -20.02 17.72 -10.41
N LEU A 217 -19.14 16.94 -9.79
CA LEU A 217 -18.37 17.34 -8.61
C LEU A 217 -16.87 17.16 -8.87
N GLY A 218 -16.06 18.09 -8.38
CA GLY A 218 -14.61 18.05 -8.48
C GLY A 218 -13.94 18.11 -7.10
N SER A 219 -12.64 18.40 -7.12
CA SER A 219 -11.73 18.56 -5.97
C SER A 219 -10.96 17.32 -5.51
N THR A 220 -9.63 17.46 -5.56
CA THR A 220 -8.66 16.93 -4.57
C THR A 220 -8.64 15.44 -4.24
N PHE A 221 -8.31 14.59 -5.22
CA PHE A 221 -7.43 13.46 -4.94
C PHE A 221 -5.96 13.90 -5.08
N GLN A 222 -5.33 14.27 -3.97
CA GLN A 222 -3.90 14.52 -3.94
C GLN A 222 -3.13 13.21 -4.13
N ARG A 223 -2.17 13.18 -5.05
CA ARG A 223 -1.13 12.16 -5.06
C ARG A 223 -0.43 12.17 -3.70
N ARG A 224 -0.32 11.02 -3.04
CA ARG A 224 0.68 10.80 -1.98
C ARG A 224 1.85 10.05 -2.58
N SER A 225 3.06 10.56 -2.36
CA SER A 225 4.28 9.93 -2.84
C SER A 225 4.58 8.66 -2.05
N MET A 226 5.33 7.72 -2.65
CA MET A 226 5.60 6.40 -2.07
C MET A 226 7.01 6.35 -1.45
N ASP A 227 7.29 7.32 -0.57
CA ASP A 227 8.64 7.59 -0.04
C ASP A 227 8.61 7.63 1.49
N ASP A 228 8.91 6.49 2.14
CA ASP A 228 9.90 6.34 3.24
C ASP A 228 9.90 4.86 3.71
N LEU A 229 11.07 4.23 3.82
CA LEU A 229 11.27 2.87 4.32
C LEU A 229 12.30 2.86 5.46
N SER A 230 11.95 3.47 6.60
CA SER A 230 12.78 3.45 7.81
C SER A 230 12.03 2.96 9.07
N ALA A 231 11.69 1.67 9.11
CA ALA A 231 11.09 1.03 10.29
C ALA A 231 12.16 0.35 11.17
N PRO A 232 12.29 0.68 12.48
CA PRO A 232 13.27 0.05 13.36
C PRO A 232 12.86 -1.37 13.78
N HIS A 233 13.83 -2.30 13.81
CA HIS A 233 13.60 -3.68 14.25
C HIS A 233 13.39 -3.79 15.78
N HIS A 234 12.15 -3.98 16.21
CA HIS A 234 11.85 -4.51 17.54
C HIS A 234 11.79 -6.04 17.52
N HIS A 235 12.89 -6.68 17.91
CA HIS A 235 12.90 -8.12 18.21
C HIS A 235 11.93 -8.43 19.35
N ARG A 236 11.00 -9.36 19.13
CA ARG A 236 10.22 -10.00 20.20
C ARG A 236 10.33 -11.52 20.10
N SER A 237 11.27 -12.09 20.84
CA SER A 237 11.51 -13.53 20.90
C SER A 237 10.30 -14.28 21.48
N ILE A 238 9.96 -15.41 20.87
CA ILE A 238 8.97 -16.36 21.39
C ILE A 238 9.72 -17.47 22.15
N PRO A 239 9.39 -17.77 23.41
CA PRO A 239 10.01 -18.88 24.14
C PRO A 239 9.40 -20.22 23.72
N ASN A 240 10.24 -21.24 23.53
CA ASN A 240 9.80 -22.60 23.20
C ASN A 240 9.10 -23.26 24.40
N GLY A 241 7.88 -23.79 24.19
CA GLY A 241 7.20 -24.66 25.14
C GLY A 241 7.46 -26.13 24.81
N LEU A 242 8.18 -26.85 25.68
CA LEU A 242 8.36 -28.30 25.59
C LEU A 242 7.18 -29.04 26.25
N ASN A 243 6.44 -29.82 25.45
CA ASN A 243 5.57 -30.96 25.80
C ASN A 243 4.96 -31.47 24.47
N GLY A 244 4.78 -32.75 24.20
CA GLY A 244 5.10 -33.98 24.94
C GLY A 244 4.29 -35.14 24.32
N MET A 245 4.85 -36.36 24.26
CA MET A 245 4.28 -37.56 23.62
C MET A 245 4.00 -37.47 22.10
N PHE A 246 4.63 -38.35 21.32
CA PHE A 246 3.97 -39.61 20.97
C PHE A 246 5.01 -40.75 20.94
N ILE A 247 4.55 -41.99 21.07
CA ILE A 247 5.36 -43.15 21.45
C ILE A 247 5.48 -44.11 20.26
N HIS A 248 6.61 -44.84 20.19
CA HIS A 248 6.82 -45.95 19.27
C HIS A 248 5.66 -46.96 19.25
N LEU A 249 5.22 -47.32 18.04
CA LEU A 249 5.22 -48.71 17.60
C LEU A 249 5.63 -48.76 16.12
#